data_AF-K2SB55-F1
#
_entry.id   AF-K2SB55-F1
#
_cell.length_a   1.000
_cell.length_b   1.000
_cell.length_c   1.000
_cell.angle_alpha   90.00
_cell.angle_beta   90.00
_cell.angle_gamma   90.00
#
_symmetry.space_group_name_H-M   'P 1'
#
loop_
_entity.id
_entity.type
_entity.pdbx_description
1 polymer ?
#
loop_
_entity_poly.entity_id
_entity_poly.type
_entity_poly.pdbx_seq_one_letter_code
_entity_poly.pdbx_strand_id
1 'polypeptide(L)'
;MASFFIPVYNSLGNTMFAIVGIAIFYAAWRIWRFTVQPALHPERAKELPYLIPFVGHAFSFFADGNGTISRGRRYFQNNREPFALTVFGATIYVVLTAADVATVFRRTDALTFDSYITDIMAQIGLTQGAIDAMWRYRPASSGDRKGAMVPNPGKKPLVHLSEAIFKYQLHPGKQLDVLQDALLDRIHEVMTWDAMTLSSTAVLGHGVGRADKRRASLLHWVRFVLLEGATRAFFGNALLDKVDPGILEDFADFDDQSWKLVYRLPPPWSVSMKRSLKRVKASFTRYFEMPVEERLDACWMVRAMESEMAAAGIQPPDIAANLFLIYWVSVCIPLPARALGPADTT
;
A
#
# COMPACT_ATOMS: atom_id res chain seq x y z
N MET A 1 62.22 -11.42 -34.62
CA MET A 1 60.94 -12.09 -34.24
C MET A 1 61.11 -12.71 -32.87
N ALA A 2 60.03 -12.80 -32.10
CA ALA A 2 59.92 -13.31 -30.72
C ALA A 2 60.10 -12.26 -29.60
N SER A 3 58.98 -11.64 -29.21
CA SER A 3 58.68 -11.19 -27.84
C SER A 3 57.25 -10.61 -27.80
N PHE A 4 56.21 -11.45 -27.65
CA PHE A 4 54.82 -10.97 -27.45
C PHE A 4 53.88 -12.00 -26.77
N PHE A 5 54.37 -12.87 -25.88
CA PHE A 5 53.53 -13.97 -25.33
C PHE A 5 53.62 -14.21 -23.80
N ILE A 6 53.86 -13.19 -22.97
CA ILE A 6 53.93 -13.38 -21.49
C ILE A 6 53.20 -12.31 -20.64
N PRO A 7 51.93 -11.91 -20.92
CA PRO A 7 51.11 -11.31 -19.85
C PRO A 7 49.84 -12.10 -19.48
N VAL A 8 49.50 -13.19 -20.17
CA VAL A 8 48.19 -13.84 -20.01
C VAL A 8 48.17 -14.87 -18.86
N TYR A 9 49.29 -15.52 -18.55
CA TYR A 9 49.32 -16.65 -17.60
C TYR A 9 49.16 -16.24 -16.13
N ASN A 10 49.74 -15.09 -15.72
CA ASN A 10 49.62 -14.59 -14.34
C ASN A 10 48.22 -14.02 -14.01
N SER A 11 47.47 -13.58 -15.03
CA SER A 11 46.10 -13.11 -14.88
C SER A 11 45.11 -14.25 -14.62
N LEU A 12 45.33 -15.41 -15.26
CA LEU A 12 44.50 -16.61 -15.09
C LEU A 12 44.67 -17.28 -13.73
N GLY A 13 45.89 -17.29 -13.17
CA GLY A 13 46.14 -17.82 -11.82
C GLY A 13 45.43 -17.01 -10.72
N ASN A 14 45.56 -15.69 -10.76
CA ASN A 14 44.95 -14.80 -9.77
C ASN A 14 43.41 -14.81 -9.82
N THR A 15 42.82 -14.96 -11.01
CA THR A 15 41.37 -15.08 -11.17
C THR A 15 40.85 -16.41 -10.62
N MET A 16 41.56 -17.52 -10.83
CA MET A 16 41.22 -18.82 -10.25
C MET A 16 41.26 -18.82 -8.71
N PHE A 17 42.31 -18.26 -8.10
CA PHE A 17 42.39 -18.14 -6.64
C PHE A 17 41.26 -17.28 -6.06
N ALA A 18 40.89 -16.19 -6.75
CA ALA A 18 39.76 -15.35 -6.35
C ALA A 18 38.41 -16.11 -6.40
N ILE A 19 38.16 -16.87 -7.48
CA ILE A 19 36.93 -17.66 -7.63
C ILE A 19 36.82 -18.73 -6.52
N VAL A 20 37.91 -19.45 -6.25
CA VAL A 20 37.92 -20.47 -5.19
C VAL A 20 37.70 -19.84 -3.82
N GLY A 21 38.34 -18.70 -3.53
CA GLY A 21 38.14 -17.96 -2.30
C GLY A 21 36.69 -17.52 -2.11
N ILE A 22 36.06 -16.99 -3.17
CA ILE A 22 34.64 -16.61 -3.16
C ILE A 22 33.74 -17.83 -2.93
N ALA A 23 34.01 -18.97 -3.58
CA ALA A 23 33.23 -20.19 -3.43
C ALA A 23 33.31 -20.74 -1.99
N ILE A 24 34.50 -20.75 -1.38
CA ILE A 24 34.70 -21.18 0.01
C ILE A 24 33.96 -20.24 0.97
N PHE A 25 34.12 -18.93 0.81
CA PHE A 25 33.43 -17.95 1.64
C PHE A 25 31.91 -18.07 1.51
N TYR A 26 31.41 -18.28 0.29
CA TYR A 26 29.99 -18.50 0.03
C TYR A 26 29.47 -19.79 0.68
N ALA A 27 30.21 -20.89 0.57
CA ALA A 27 29.84 -22.16 1.19
C ALA A 27 29.84 -22.05 2.72
N ALA A 28 30.86 -21.41 3.30
CA ALA A 28 30.93 -21.16 4.74
C ALA A 28 29.76 -20.29 5.22
N TRP A 29 29.45 -19.22 4.51
CA TRP A 29 28.29 -18.37 4.80
C TRP A 29 26.97 -19.17 4.74
N ARG A 30 26.78 -19.99 3.70
CA ARG A 30 25.55 -20.76 3.51
C ARG A 30 25.36 -21.81 4.59
N ILE A 31 26.42 -22.54 4.96
CA ILE A 31 26.41 -23.52 6.05
C ILE A 31 26.13 -22.83 7.38
N TRP A 32 26.80 -21.71 7.64
CA TRP A 32 26.57 -20.93 8.85
C TRP A 32 25.11 -20.49 8.96
N ARG A 33 24.56 -19.90 7.90
CA ARG A 33 23.23 -19.29 7.90
C ARG A 33 22.08 -20.29 7.98
N PHE A 34 22.15 -21.41 7.23
CA PHE A 34 21.02 -22.33 7.09
C PHE A 34 21.18 -23.64 7.88
N THR A 35 22.35 -23.91 8.45
CA THR A 35 22.59 -25.15 9.20
C THR A 35 23.06 -24.86 10.62
N VAL A 36 24.14 -24.09 10.80
CA VAL A 36 24.70 -23.85 12.15
C VAL A 36 23.82 -22.92 12.96
N GLN A 37 23.44 -21.75 12.43
CA GLN A 37 22.64 -20.77 13.15
C GLN A 37 21.25 -21.32 13.56
N PRO A 38 20.49 -22.02 12.69
CA PRO A 38 19.22 -22.61 13.11
C PRO A 38 19.37 -23.75 14.12
N ALA A 39 20.51 -24.47 14.12
CA ALA A 39 20.78 -25.50 15.13
C ALA A 39 21.14 -24.90 16.50
N LEU A 40 21.84 -23.76 16.52
CA LEU A 40 22.18 -23.04 17.76
C LEU A 40 20.99 -22.27 18.35
N HIS A 41 20.05 -21.85 17.51
CA HIS A 41 18.88 -21.06 17.89
C HIS A 41 17.57 -21.70 17.42
N PRO A 42 17.19 -22.87 17.98
CA PRO A 42 15.98 -23.59 17.58
C PRO A 42 14.69 -22.80 17.86
N GLU A 43 14.73 -21.83 18.76
CA GLU A 43 13.62 -20.93 19.09
C GLU A 43 13.28 -19.92 17.98
N ARG A 44 14.19 -19.70 17.03
CA ARG A 44 13.98 -18.76 15.92
C ARG A 44 13.30 -19.45 14.75
N ALA A 45 12.42 -18.72 14.07
CA ALA A 45 11.81 -19.20 12.84
C ALA A 45 12.90 -19.56 11.81
N LYS A 46 12.82 -20.77 11.26
CA LYS A 46 13.77 -21.26 10.27
C LYS A 46 13.64 -20.42 9.00
N GLU A 47 14.76 -20.03 8.43
CA GLU A 47 14.77 -19.24 7.21
C GLU A 47 14.77 -20.14 5.97
N LEU A 48 13.91 -19.83 4.99
CA LEU A 48 13.92 -20.53 3.71
C LEU A 48 15.27 -20.31 3.00
N PRO A 49 15.98 -21.36 2.55
CA PRO A 49 17.26 -21.16 1.90
C PRO A 49 17.18 -20.37 0.60
N TYR A 50 18.10 -19.44 0.43
CA TYR A 50 18.25 -18.61 -0.77
C TYR A 50 19.71 -18.56 -1.23
N LEU A 51 19.90 -18.17 -2.50
CA LEU A 51 21.23 -18.18 -3.13
C LEU A 51 21.98 -16.87 -3.00
N ILE A 52 21.30 -15.73 -3.09
CA ILE A 52 21.96 -14.41 -3.18
C ILE A 52 21.80 -13.69 -1.83
N PRO A 53 22.89 -13.44 -1.07
CA PRO A 53 22.88 -12.58 0.11
C PRO A 53 22.19 -11.25 -0.17
N PHE A 54 21.52 -10.70 0.84
CA PHE A 54 20.72 -9.46 0.75
C PHE A 54 19.48 -9.55 -0.15
N VAL A 55 19.60 -9.97 -1.41
CA VAL A 55 18.46 -10.11 -2.32
C VAL A 55 17.45 -11.14 -1.82
N GLY A 56 17.93 -12.30 -1.35
CA GLY A 56 17.10 -13.37 -0.83
C GLY A 56 16.07 -13.87 -1.84
N HIS A 57 14.81 -13.85 -1.44
CA HIS A 57 13.65 -14.29 -2.22
C HIS A 57 12.99 -13.17 -3.02
N ALA A 58 13.56 -11.96 -3.05
CA ALA A 58 12.90 -10.77 -3.58
C ALA A 58 12.26 -10.98 -4.95
N PHE A 59 13.02 -11.48 -5.93
CA PHE A 59 12.49 -11.68 -7.29
C PHE A 59 11.35 -12.70 -7.33
N SER A 60 11.49 -13.85 -6.66
CA SER A 60 10.41 -14.83 -6.61
C SER A 60 9.19 -14.29 -5.85
N PHE A 61 9.41 -13.50 -4.81
CA PHE A 61 8.35 -12.95 -3.98
C PHE A 61 7.55 -11.87 -4.71
N PHE A 62 8.20 -11.00 -5.49
CA PHE A 62 7.52 -9.99 -6.29
C PHE A 62 6.90 -10.54 -7.58
N ALA A 63 7.44 -11.61 -8.14
CA ALA A 63 6.85 -12.28 -9.29
C ALA A 63 5.62 -13.11 -8.90
N ASP A 64 5.73 -13.88 -7.80
CA ASP A 64 4.66 -14.72 -7.26
C ASP A 64 4.88 -14.95 -5.75
N GLY A 65 4.31 -14.05 -4.95
CA GLY A 65 4.39 -14.12 -3.49
C GLY A 65 3.75 -15.39 -2.93
N ASN A 66 2.61 -15.80 -3.49
CA ASN A 66 1.88 -16.99 -3.07
C ASN A 66 2.67 -18.26 -3.40
N GLY A 67 3.27 -18.34 -4.59
CA GLY A 67 4.17 -19.43 -4.97
C GLY A 67 5.41 -19.49 -4.11
N THR A 68 5.98 -18.32 -3.75
CA THR A 68 7.13 -18.23 -2.83
C THR A 68 6.80 -18.75 -1.44
N ILE A 69 5.65 -18.35 -0.88
CA ILE A 69 5.17 -18.85 0.42
C ILE A 69 4.87 -20.35 0.34
N SER A 70 4.20 -20.80 -0.73
CA SER A 70 3.88 -22.21 -0.96
C SER A 70 5.12 -23.09 -1.09
N ARG A 71 6.17 -22.59 -1.74
CA ARG A 71 7.49 -23.22 -1.78
C ARG A 71 8.09 -23.34 -0.38
N GLY A 72 8.00 -22.30 0.43
CA GLY A 72 8.44 -22.33 1.83
C GLY A 72 7.71 -23.40 2.63
N ARG A 73 6.38 -23.43 2.54
CA ARG A 73 5.56 -24.47 3.19
C ARG A 73 5.97 -25.89 2.80
N ARG A 74 6.15 -26.14 1.50
CA ARG A 74 6.60 -27.46 1.00
C ARG A 74 8.00 -27.82 1.47
N TYR A 75 8.93 -26.86 1.48
CA TYR A 75 10.29 -27.06 1.95
C TYR A 75 10.32 -27.50 3.43
N PHE A 76 9.50 -26.88 4.27
CA PHE A 76 9.34 -27.24 5.69
C PHE A 76 8.27 -28.33 5.93
N GLN A 77 8.04 -29.20 4.95
CA GLN A 77 7.16 -30.38 5.07
C GLN A 77 5.71 -30.06 5.50
N ASN A 78 5.24 -28.85 5.24
CA ASN A 78 3.91 -28.37 5.63
C ASN A 78 3.60 -28.54 7.14
N ASN A 79 4.61 -28.53 8.00
CA ASN A 79 4.44 -28.68 9.45
C ASN A 79 3.66 -27.52 10.11
N ARG A 80 3.40 -26.45 9.34
CA ARG A 80 2.69 -25.21 9.73
C ARG A 80 3.41 -24.38 10.79
N GLU A 81 4.68 -24.69 11.10
CA GLU A 81 5.53 -23.83 11.91
C GLU A 81 5.80 -22.52 11.17
N PRO A 82 5.92 -21.38 11.89
CA PRO A 82 6.37 -20.13 11.28
C PRO A 82 7.77 -20.27 10.68
N PHE A 83 7.97 -19.65 9.52
CA PHE A 83 9.26 -19.60 8.85
C PHE A 83 9.57 -18.19 8.36
N ALA A 84 10.84 -17.92 8.07
CA ALA A 84 11.31 -16.61 7.64
C ALA A 84 11.69 -16.58 6.15
N LEU A 85 11.49 -15.42 5.53
CA LEU A 85 11.93 -15.09 4.19
C LEU A 85 12.80 -13.82 4.24
N THR A 86 14.00 -13.84 3.67
CA THR A 86 14.71 -12.58 3.35
C THR A 86 14.22 -12.01 2.02
N VAL A 87 13.89 -10.72 1.99
CA VAL A 87 13.52 -9.94 0.80
C VAL A 87 14.25 -8.59 0.87
N PHE A 88 15.24 -8.36 0.00
CA PHE A 88 16.06 -7.14 -0.03
C PHE A 88 16.58 -6.68 1.35
N GLY A 89 17.12 -7.61 2.13
CA GLY A 89 17.70 -7.36 3.45
C GLY A 89 16.67 -7.28 4.58
N ALA A 90 15.37 -7.21 4.28
CA ALA A 90 14.31 -7.32 5.27
C ALA A 90 13.95 -8.79 5.52
N THR A 91 13.71 -9.15 6.78
CA THR A 91 13.21 -10.47 7.17
C THR A 91 11.69 -10.43 7.35
N ILE A 92 10.96 -11.21 6.55
CA ILE A 92 9.51 -11.38 6.64
C ILE A 92 9.23 -12.70 7.33
N TYR A 93 8.51 -12.68 8.44
CA TYR A 93 8.04 -13.89 9.12
C TYR A 93 6.68 -14.29 8.58
N VAL A 94 6.57 -15.54 8.14
CA VAL A 94 5.34 -16.12 7.59
C VAL A 94 4.69 -16.97 8.68
N VAL A 95 3.52 -16.55 9.12
CA VAL A 95 2.70 -17.26 10.12
C VAL A 95 1.52 -17.91 9.39
N LEU A 96 1.33 -19.21 9.63
CA LEU A 96 0.45 -20.04 8.78
C LEU A 96 -0.84 -20.50 9.47
N THR A 97 -0.86 -20.59 10.80
CA THR A 97 -2.03 -21.09 11.53
C THR A 97 -2.90 -19.94 12.03
N ALA A 98 -4.22 -20.15 12.07
CA ALA A 98 -5.14 -19.17 12.60
C ALA A 98 -4.88 -18.86 14.10
N ALA A 99 -4.45 -19.86 14.87
CA ALA A 99 -4.13 -19.70 16.29
C ALA A 99 -2.89 -18.81 16.50
N ASP A 100 -1.84 -19.01 15.71
CA ASP A 100 -0.62 -18.19 15.78
C ASP A 100 -0.91 -16.77 15.30
N VAL A 101 -1.66 -16.62 14.20
CA VAL A 101 -2.12 -15.31 13.71
C VAL A 101 -2.90 -14.58 14.80
N ALA A 102 -3.88 -15.22 15.43
CA ALA A 102 -4.64 -14.62 16.53
C ALA A 102 -3.74 -14.22 17.71
N THR A 103 -2.71 -15.01 18.01
CA THR A 103 -1.73 -14.70 19.07
C THR A 103 -0.89 -13.48 18.72
N VAL A 104 -0.41 -13.40 17.47
CA VAL A 104 0.35 -12.25 16.94
C VAL A 104 -0.50 -10.98 16.99
N PHE A 105 -1.75 -11.03 16.54
CA PHE A 105 -2.66 -9.87 16.55
C PHE A 105 -3.07 -9.42 17.96
N ARG A 106 -3.07 -10.30 18.96
CA ARG A 106 -3.37 -9.94 20.36
C ARG A 106 -2.22 -9.27 21.08
N ARG A 107 -0.97 -9.46 20.62
CA ARG A 107 0.24 -8.88 21.23
C ARG A 107 0.55 -7.49 20.68
N THR A 108 -0.40 -6.57 20.85
CA THR A 108 -0.30 -5.19 20.34
C THR A 108 0.76 -4.35 21.06
N ASP A 109 1.23 -4.80 22.23
CA ASP A 109 2.30 -4.22 23.02
C ASP A 109 3.70 -4.55 22.47
N ALA A 110 3.89 -5.77 21.97
CA ALA A 110 5.15 -6.23 21.39
C ALA A 110 5.27 -5.96 19.87
N LEU A 111 4.13 -5.80 19.18
CA LEU A 111 4.04 -5.58 17.74
C LEU A 111 3.16 -4.35 17.46
N THR A 112 3.71 -3.17 17.74
CA THR A 112 3.04 -1.91 17.39
C THR A 112 3.21 -1.59 15.91
N PHE A 113 2.15 -1.07 15.29
CA PHE A 113 2.19 -0.61 13.90
C PHE A 113 2.58 0.87 13.78
N ASP A 114 2.88 1.55 14.89
CA ASP A 114 3.09 3.00 14.92
C ASP A 114 4.29 3.45 14.10
N SER A 115 5.40 2.71 14.17
CA SER A 115 6.59 2.97 13.34
C SER A 115 6.27 2.78 11.86
N TYR A 116 5.54 1.72 11.52
CA TYR A 116 5.08 1.45 10.16
C TYR A 116 4.14 2.55 9.63
N ILE A 117 3.19 3.02 10.45
CA ILE A 117 2.28 4.12 10.10
C ILE A 117 3.07 5.41 9.88
N THR A 118 3.99 5.74 10.80
CA THR A 118 4.89 6.90 10.68
C THR A 118 5.68 6.87 9.38
N ASP A 119 6.22 5.71 9.07
CA ASP A 119 7.01 5.47 7.88
C ASP A 119 6.18 5.59 6.59
N ILE A 120 4.93 5.13 6.59
CA ILE A 120 4.02 5.30 5.45
C ILE A 120 3.59 6.75 5.31
N MET A 121 3.30 7.45 6.41
CA MET A 121 3.00 8.89 6.39
C MET A 121 4.16 9.68 5.76
N ALA A 122 5.41 9.37 6.12
CA ALA A 122 6.56 10.00 5.50
C ALA A 122 6.69 9.66 4.01
N GLN A 123 6.40 8.41 3.62
CA GLN A 123 6.49 7.96 2.22
C GLN A 123 5.38 8.51 1.32
N ILE A 124 4.16 8.65 1.83
CA ILE A 124 3.07 9.37 1.16
C ILE A 124 3.39 10.87 1.10
N GLY A 125 4.27 11.34 1.98
CA GLY A 125 4.91 12.64 1.93
C GLY A 125 4.23 13.70 2.79
N LEU A 126 3.82 13.31 4.00
CA LEU A 126 3.66 14.24 5.12
C LEU A 126 5.04 14.76 5.53
N THR A 127 5.10 16.03 5.93
CA THR A 127 6.31 16.61 6.54
C THR A 127 6.57 16.03 7.93
N GLN A 128 7.84 16.02 8.37
CA GLN A 128 8.17 15.56 9.72
C GLN A 128 7.46 16.38 10.80
N GLY A 129 7.28 17.69 10.58
CA GLY A 129 6.54 18.56 11.49
C GLY A 129 5.05 18.16 11.61
N ALA A 130 4.41 17.79 10.50
CA ALA A 130 3.05 17.28 10.51
C ALA A 130 2.96 15.90 11.18
N ILE A 131 3.89 15.00 10.91
CA ILE A 131 3.98 13.69 11.59
C ILE A 131 4.12 13.87 13.10
N ASP A 132 5.04 14.72 13.55
CA ASP A 132 5.21 15.03 14.96
C ASP A 132 3.94 15.63 15.58
N ALA A 133 3.22 16.47 14.83
CA ALA A 133 1.94 17.01 15.27
C ALA A 133 0.85 15.92 15.36
N MET A 134 0.84 14.95 14.44
CA MET A 134 -0.08 13.81 14.45
C MET A 134 0.11 12.90 15.69
N TRP A 135 1.35 12.72 16.13
CA TRP A 135 1.69 11.90 17.30
C TRP A 135 1.59 12.65 18.64
N ARG A 136 1.42 13.97 18.63
CA ARG A 136 1.24 14.77 19.84
C ARG A 136 -0.23 14.92 20.20
N TYR A 137 -0.55 14.69 21.47
CA TYR A 137 -1.80 15.19 22.03
C TYR A 137 -1.67 16.67 22.36
N ARG A 138 -2.64 17.50 21.93
CA ARG A 138 -2.80 18.89 22.38
C ARG A 138 -4.08 19.05 23.20
N PRO A 139 -4.01 19.47 24.48
CA PRO A 139 -5.21 19.65 25.30
C PRO A 139 -6.09 20.80 24.82
N ALA A 140 -7.40 20.62 24.91
CA ALA A 140 -8.40 21.65 24.54
C ALA A 140 -8.30 22.91 25.42
N SER A 141 -7.73 22.81 26.63
CA SER A 141 -7.56 23.92 27.57
C SER A 141 -6.50 24.95 27.17
N SER A 142 -5.75 24.74 26.08
CA SER A 142 -4.78 25.74 25.60
C SER A 142 -5.42 26.87 24.78
N GLY A 143 -6.73 26.83 24.53
CA GLY A 143 -7.41 27.83 23.67
C GLY A 143 -7.07 27.69 22.17
N ASP A 144 -6.18 26.76 21.80
CA ASP A 144 -5.67 26.58 20.44
C ASP A 144 -6.54 25.68 19.55
N ARG A 145 -7.50 24.93 20.12
CA ARG A 145 -8.41 24.08 19.33
C ARG A 145 -9.64 24.85 18.80
N LYS A 146 -9.43 26.02 18.21
CA LYS A 146 -10.53 26.70 17.50
C LYS A 146 -10.89 25.87 16.26
N GLY A 147 -12.15 25.46 16.16
CA GLY A 147 -12.69 24.77 14.99
C GLY A 147 -12.66 23.24 15.03
N ALA A 148 -12.20 22.60 16.12
CA ALA A 148 -12.25 21.13 16.30
C ALA A 148 -13.70 20.62 16.32
N MET A 149 -14.01 19.61 15.51
CA MET A 149 -15.35 19.05 15.35
C MET A 149 -15.65 17.90 16.32
N VAL A 150 -14.63 17.22 16.85
CA VAL A 150 -14.79 15.94 17.56
C VAL A 150 -14.28 16.01 19.01
N PRO A 151 -15.10 15.64 20.00
CA PRO A 151 -14.64 15.52 21.39
C PRO A 151 -13.54 14.47 21.54
N ASN A 152 -12.46 14.80 22.25
CA ASN A 152 -11.35 13.87 22.54
C ASN A 152 -11.11 13.74 24.06
N PRO A 153 -12.07 13.15 24.82
CA PRO A 153 -11.95 13.00 26.28
C PRO A 153 -10.81 12.06 26.68
N GLY A 154 -10.48 11.08 25.84
CA GLY A 154 -9.40 10.12 26.07
C GLY A 154 -7.99 10.68 25.85
N LYS A 155 -7.86 11.97 25.54
CA LYS A 155 -6.57 12.65 25.32
C LYS A 155 -5.67 11.95 24.30
N LYS A 156 -6.29 11.36 23.27
CA LYS A 156 -5.57 10.58 22.25
C LYS A 156 -4.73 11.51 21.38
N PRO A 157 -3.52 11.10 20.98
CA PRO A 157 -2.82 11.67 19.82
C PRO A 157 -3.73 11.71 18.59
N LEU A 158 -3.46 12.66 17.68
CA LEU A 158 -4.32 12.88 16.52
C LEU A 158 -4.36 11.67 15.58
N VAL A 159 -3.29 10.88 15.45
CA VAL A 159 -3.30 9.62 14.68
C VAL A 159 -4.34 8.61 15.20
N HIS A 160 -4.43 8.42 16.52
CA HIS A 160 -5.43 7.52 17.12
C HIS A 160 -6.82 8.16 17.18
N LEU A 161 -6.90 9.50 17.19
CA LEU A 161 -8.17 10.19 17.02
C LEU A 161 -8.70 10.02 15.60
N SER A 162 -7.85 10.13 14.58
CA SER A 162 -8.20 9.87 13.18
C SER A 162 -8.70 8.44 13.00
N GLU A 163 -8.04 7.45 13.62
CA GLU A 163 -8.55 6.08 13.65
C GLU A 163 -9.95 5.99 14.29
N ALA A 164 -10.20 6.70 15.39
CA ALA A 164 -11.50 6.71 16.05
C ALA A 164 -12.59 7.40 15.20
N ILE A 165 -12.25 8.50 14.51
CA ILE A 165 -13.14 9.20 13.57
C ILE A 165 -13.48 8.27 12.40
N PHE A 166 -12.48 7.61 11.82
CA PHE A 166 -12.67 6.64 10.74
C PHE A 166 -13.62 5.50 11.17
N LYS A 167 -13.37 4.90 12.35
CA LYS A 167 -14.24 3.86 12.91
C LYS A 167 -15.67 4.36 13.13
N TYR A 168 -15.84 5.59 13.61
CA TYR A 168 -17.17 6.16 13.83
C TYR A 168 -17.94 6.38 12.52
N GLN A 169 -17.26 6.85 11.47
CA GLN A 169 -17.87 7.02 10.13
C GLN A 169 -18.39 5.71 9.55
N LEU A 170 -17.69 4.60 9.79
CA LEU A 170 -18.03 3.29 9.23
C LEU A 170 -18.81 2.40 10.20
N HIS A 171 -19.08 2.87 11.42
CA HIS A 171 -19.90 2.13 12.37
C HIS A 171 -21.38 2.24 11.95
N PRO A 172 -22.18 1.18 12.09
CA PRO A 172 -23.63 1.26 11.87
C PRO A 172 -24.26 2.47 12.56
N GLY A 173 -25.01 3.26 11.79
CA GLY A 173 -25.66 4.49 12.22
C GLY A 173 -25.60 5.59 11.16
N LYS A 174 -26.11 6.77 11.52
CA LYS A 174 -26.39 7.88 10.60
C LYS A 174 -25.26 8.25 9.65
N GLN A 175 -24.00 8.22 10.09
CA GLN A 175 -22.88 8.62 9.23
C GLN A 175 -22.61 7.59 8.14
N LEU A 176 -22.71 6.30 8.48
CA LEU A 176 -22.60 5.22 7.49
C LEU A 176 -23.78 5.26 6.52
N ASP A 177 -25.00 5.49 7.03
CA ASP A 177 -26.21 5.56 6.19
C ASP A 177 -26.07 6.64 5.11
N VAL A 178 -25.66 7.86 5.49
CA VAL A 178 -25.43 8.97 4.54
C VAL A 178 -24.35 8.64 3.51
N LEU A 179 -23.25 8.01 3.94
CA LEU A 179 -22.16 7.61 3.04
C LEU A 179 -22.62 6.51 2.07
N GLN A 180 -23.40 5.56 2.57
CA GLN A 180 -23.95 4.45 1.79
C GLN A 180 -24.95 4.95 0.75
N ASP A 181 -25.86 5.84 1.13
CA ASP A 181 -26.84 6.43 0.21
C ASP A 181 -26.13 7.13 -0.95
N ALA A 182 -25.15 8.00 -0.64
CA ALA A 182 -24.36 8.69 -1.66
C ALA A 182 -23.62 7.73 -2.61
N LEU A 183 -23.05 6.64 -2.07
CA LEU A 183 -22.37 5.63 -2.87
C LEU A 183 -23.35 4.83 -3.75
N LEU A 184 -24.45 4.35 -3.19
CA LEU A 184 -25.44 3.53 -3.89
C LEU A 184 -26.17 4.32 -4.97
N ASP A 185 -26.53 5.57 -4.70
CA ASP A 185 -27.16 6.46 -5.68
C ASP A 185 -26.24 6.63 -6.90
N ARG A 186 -24.95 6.86 -6.67
CA ARG A 186 -23.98 6.97 -7.77
C ARG A 186 -23.84 5.66 -8.52
N ILE A 187 -23.75 4.52 -7.81
CA ILE A 187 -23.69 3.18 -8.42
C ILE A 187 -24.90 2.96 -9.33
N HIS A 188 -26.11 3.27 -8.86
CA HIS A 188 -27.33 3.15 -9.65
C HIS A 188 -27.31 4.03 -10.90
N GLU A 189 -26.81 5.26 -10.79
CA GLU A 189 -26.67 6.17 -11.92
C GLU A 189 -25.71 5.63 -12.99
N VAL A 190 -24.49 5.21 -12.60
CA VAL A 190 -23.45 4.74 -13.54
C VAL A 190 -23.71 3.35 -14.11
N MET A 191 -24.61 2.58 -13.49
CA MET A 191 -25.09 1.29 -14.03
C MET A 191 -26.17 1.45 -15.11
N THR A 192 -26.63 2.67 -15.40
CA THR A 192 -27.55 2.91 -16.51
C THR A 192 -26.86 2.75 -17.87
N TRP A 193 -27.63 2.37 -18.89
CA TRP A 193 -27.11 2.10 -20.23
C TRP A 193 -26.31 3.28 -20.80
N ASP A 194 -26.78 4.51 -20.60
CA ASP A 194 -26.12 5.70 -21.13
C ASP A 194 -24.89 6.08 -20.30
N ALA A 195 -24.98 6.04 -18.97
CA ALA A 195 -23.86 6.39 -18.10
C ALA A 195 -22.68 5.40 -18.19
N MET A 196 -22.90 4.17 -18.65
CA MET A 196 -21.80 3.23 -18.92
C MET A 196 -20.76 3.78 -19.91
N THR A 197 -21.10 4.73 -20.79
CA THR A 197 -20.13 5.34 -21.71
C THR A 197 -19.26 6.43 -21.07
N LEU A 198 -19.54 6.83 -19.83
CA LEU A 198 -18.72 7.83 -19.11
C LEU A 198 -17.27 7.34 -18.93
N SER A 199 -17.06 6.02 -18.86
CA SER A 199 -15.73 5.43 -18.93
C SER A 199 -15.44 4.91 -20.34
N SER A 200 -14.57 5.62 -21.05
CA SER A 200 -14.11 5.24 -22.39
C SER A 200 -13.32 3.93 -22.41
N THR A 201 -12.76 3.52 -21.27
CA THR A 201 -11.99 2.27 -21.11
C THR A 201 -12.85 1.08 -20.67
N ALA A 202 -14.02 1.35 -20.09
CA ALA A 202 -14.98 0.32 -19.71
C ALA A 202 -15.67 -0.28 -20.94
N VAL A 203 -16.09 0.53 -21.91
CA VAL A 203 -16.80 0.04 -23.12
C VAL A 203 -15.81 -0.25 -24.24
N LEU A 204 -15.67 -1.53 -24.60
CA LEU A 204 -14.74 -2.04 -25.62
C LEU A 204 -15.35 -2.13 -27.03
N GLY A 205 -16.60 -1.68 -27.20
CA GLY A 205 -17.34 -1.65 -28.47
C GLY A 205 -18.77 -2.21 -28.37
N HIS A 206 -19.47 -2.18 -29.51
CA HIS A 206 -20.80 -2.77 -29.65
C HIS A 206 -20.73 -4.27 -29.93
N GLY A 207 -21.77 -5.02 -29.51
CA GLY A 207 -21.92 -6.42 -29.87
C GLY A 207 -22.07 -6.56 -31.38
N VAL A 208 -21.38 -7.53 -31.97
CA VAL A 208 -21.46 -7.81 -33.41
C VAL A 208 -22.93 -8.08 -33.79
N GLY A 209 -23.48 -7.24 -34.67
CA GLY A 209 -24.83 -7.39 -35.23
C GLY A 209 -26.00 -6.98 -34.33
N ARG A 210 -25.77 -6.34 -33.17
CA ARG A 210 -26.85 -5.96 -32.22
C ARG A 210 -26.57 -4.66 -31.47
N ALA A 211 -27.31 -3.61 -31.79
CA ALA A 211 -27.21 -2.30 -31.14
C ALA A 211 -27.64 -2.31 -29.66
N ASP A 212 -28.39 -3.34 -29.24
CA ASP A 212 -28.83 -3.62 -27.86
C ASP A 212 -27.77 -4.32 -27.00
N LYS A 213 -26.55 -4.50 -27.51
CA LYS A 213 -25.45 -5.17 -26.79
C LYS A 213 -24.18 -4.35 -26.80
N ARG A 214 -23.50 -4.31 -25.65
CA ARG A 214 -22.18 -3.69 -25.48
C ARG A 214 -21.20 -4.71 -24.92
N ARG A 215 -19.97 -4.68 -25.42
CA ARG A 215 -18.85 -5.42 -24.85
C ARG A 215 -18.11 -4.48 -23.91
N ALA A 216 -17.98 -4.86 -22.65
CA ALA A 216 -17.28 -4.07 -21.65
C ALA A 216 -16.17 -4.87 -20.96
N SER A 217 -15.12 -4.18 -20.51
CA SER A 217 -14.17 -4.73 -19.55
C SER A 217 -14.81 -4.68 -18.17
N LEU A 218 -15.17 -5.85 -17.62
CA LEU A 218 -15.75 -5.92 -16.28
C LEU A 218 -14.83 -5.28 -15.24
N LEU A 219 -13.52 -5.49 -15.35
CA LEU A 219 -12.54 -4.91 -14.43
C LEU A 219 -12.53 -3.39 -14.50
N HIS A 220 -12.42 -2.80 -15.70
CA HIS A 220 -12.38 -1.33 -15.83
C HIS A 220 -13.71 -0.70 -15.44
N TRP A 221 -14.83 -1.35 -15.76
CA TRP A 221 -16.14 -0.86 -15.38
C TRP A 221 -16.34 -0.90 -13.86
N VAL A 222 -16.07 -2.03 -13.19
CA VAL A 222 -16.19 -2.13 -11.72
C VAL A 222 -15.24 -1.16 -11.03
N ARG A 223 -13.99 -1.05 -11.50
CA ARG A 223 -13.03 -0.06 -10.97
C ARG A 223 -13.60 1.35 -11.11
N PHE A 224 -14.10 1.74 -12.28
CA PHE A 224 -14.68 3.07 -12.49
C PHE A 224 -15.89 3.32 -11.58
N VAL A 225 -16.87 2.40 -11.57
CA VAL A 225 -18.10 2.52 -10.77
C VAL A 225 -17.80 2.65 -9.28
N LEU A 226 -16.95 1.79 -8.74
CA LEU A 226 -16.61 1.79 -7.31
C LEU A 226 -15.70 2.97 -6.94
N LEU A 227 -14.69 3.27 -7.75
CA LEU A 227 -13.74 4.34 -7.45
C LEU A 227 -14.39 5.71 -7.58
N GLU A 228 -15.18 5.96 -8.63
CA GLU A 228 -15.90 7.22 -8.77
C GLU A 228 -16.94 7.37 -7.66
N GLY A 229 -17.75 6.33 -7.43
CA GLY A 229 -18.76 6.33 -6.38
C GLY A 229 -18.16 6.59 -4.99
N ALA A 230 -17.07 5.91 -4.64
CA ALA A 230 -16.38 6.12 -3.38
C ALA A 230 -15.75 7.52 -3.32
N THR A 231 -15.12 8.00 -4.40
CA THR A 231 -14.53 9.35 -4.41
C THR A 231 -15.59 10.41 -4.13
N ARG A 232 -16.75 10.33 -4.81
CA ARG A 232 -17.86 11.27 -4.60
C ARG A 232 -18.48 11.12 -3.21
N ALA A 233 -18.64 9.90 -2.71
CA ALA A 233 -19.18 9.68 -1.37
C ALA A 233 -18.27 10.25 -0.27
N PHE A 234 -16.95 10.17 -0.43
CA PHE A 234 -16.00 10.70 0.56
C PHE A 234 -15.73 12.21 0.42
N PHE A 235 -15.46 12.69 -0.79
CA PHE A 235 -14.97 14.06 -1.05
C PHE A 235 -16.01 14.96 -1.73
N GLY A 236 -17.23 14.48 -1.93
CA GLY A 236 -18.24 15.21 -2.68
C GLY A 236 -17.86 15.34 -4.16
N ASN A 237 -18.56 16.27 -4.82
CA ASN A 237 -18.44 16.45 -6.27
C ASN A 237 -17.22 17.30 -6.66
N ALA A 238 -16.76 18.19 -5.77
CA ALA A 238 -15.75 19.19 -6.09
C ALA A 238 -14.40 18.59 -6.55
N LEU A 239 -13.98 17.46 -5.97
CA LEU A 239 -12.69 16.84 -6.33
C LEU A 239 -12.66 16.42 -7.81
N LEU A 240 -13.74 15.83 -8.31
CA LEU A 240 -13.82 15.37 -9.70
C LEU A 240 -14.25 16.47 -10.66
N ASP A 241 -15.24 17.28 -10.25
CA ASP A 241 -15.90 18.19 -11.18
C ASP A 241 -15.17 19.54 -11.30
N LYS A 242 -14.44 19.97 -10.26
CA LYS A 242 -13.78 21.28 -10.22
C LYS A 242 -12.25 21.19 -10.19
N VAL A 243 -11.70 20.19 -9.50
CA VAL A 243 -10.24 20.13 -9.25
C VAL A 243 -9.51 19.34 -10.31
N ASP A 244 -9.90 18.08 -10.53
CA ASP A 244 -9.22 17.19 -11.44
C ASP A 244 -10.10 16.02 -11.90
N PRO A 245 -10.70 16.13 -13.11
CA PRO A 245 -11.46 15.03 -13.71
C PRO A 245 -10.62 13.77 -13.99
N GLY A 246 -9.29 13.90 -14.09
CA GLY A 246 -8.37 12.80 -14.40
C GLY A 246 -7.72 12.14 -13.17
N ILE A 247 -8.14 12.53 -11.96
CA ILE A 247 -7.54 12.01 -10.72
C ILE A 247 -7.77 10.51 -10.55
N LEU A 248 -8.83 9.95 -11.11
CA LEU A 248 -9.16 8.53 -10.98
C LEU A 248 -8.17 7.65 -11.75
N GLU A 249 -7.75 8.08 -12.94
CA GLU A 249 -6.70 7.41 -13.70
C GLU A 249 -5.35 7.51 -12.99
N ASP A 250 -5.02 8.68 -12.46
CA ASP A 250 -3.79 8.88 -11.70
C ASP A 250 -3.76 8.06 -10.40
N PHE A 251 -4.92 7.92 -9.74
CA PHE A 251 -5.10 7.04 -8.59
C PHE A 251 -4.92 5.58 -9.00
N ALA A 252 -5.54 5.14 -10.09
CA ALA A 252 -5.43 3.76 -10.57
C ALA A 252 -3.98 3.40 -10.95
N ASP A 253 -3.28 4.29 -11.63
CA ASP A 253 -1.86 4.13 -11.98
C ASP A 253 -0.97 4.03 -10.73
N PHE A 254 -1.29 4.81 -9.69
CA PHE A 254 -0.63 4.71 -8.40
C PHE A 254 -0.94 3.38 -7.72
N ASP A 255 -2.22 2.98 -7.64
CA ASP A 255 -2.69 1.81 -6.93
C ASP A 255 -2.13 0.51 -7.52
N ASP A 256 -2.12 0.38 -8.85
CA ASP A 256 -1.51 -0.75 -9.58
C ASP A 256 -0.01 -0.92 -9.26
N GLN A 257 0.64 0.13 -8.73
CA GLN A 257 2.05 0.12 -8.36
C GLN A 257 2.33 0.45 -6.88
N SER A 258 1.30 0.54 -6.06
CA SER A 258 1.38 1.02 -4.66
C SER A 258 2.22 0.09 -3.78
N TRP A 259 2.28 -1.21 -4.12
CA TRP A 259 3.18 -2.17 -3.50
C TRP A 259 4.65 -1.69 -3.52
N LYS A 260 5.07 -0.96 -4.56
CA LYS A 260 6.44 -0.41 -4.63
C LYS A 260 6.73 0.60 -3.53
N LEU A 261 5.70 1.30 -3.06
CA LEU A 261 5.77 2.22 -1.93
C LEU A 261 5.97 1.39 -0.65
N VAL A 262 5.08 0.43 -0.38
CA VAL A 262 5.12 -0.42 0.82
C VAL A 262 6.48 -1.11 1.00
N TYR A 263 7.05 -1.63 -0.09
CA TYR A 263 8.35 -2.30 -0.09
C TYR A 263 9.55 -1.36 -0.30
N ARG A 264 9.35 -0.04 -0.34
CA ARG A 264 10.40 0.98 -0.49
C ARG A 264 11.33 0.78 -1.68
N LEU A 265 10.79 0.41 -2.83
CA LEU A 265 11.61 0.16 -4.02
C LEU A 265 12.34 1.46 -4.44
N PRO A 266 13.67 1.42 -4.66
CA PRO A 266 14.41 2.59 -5.10
C PRO A 266 14.13 2.94 -6.57
N PRO A 267 14.46 4.16 -7.02
CA PRO A 267 14.57 4.46 -8.45
C PRO A 267 15.60 3.54 -9.12
N PRO A 268 15.45 3.20 -10.42
CA PRO A 268 14.41 3.67 -11.34
C PRO A 268 13.06 2.93 -11.22
N TRP A 269 12.99 1.83 -10.46
CA TRP A 269 11.80 0.95 -10.43
C TRP A 269 10.54 1.59 -9.84
N SER A 270 10.69 2.61 -8.97
CA SER A 270 9.58 3.37 -8.37
C SER A 270 9.21 4.68 -9.06
N VAL A 271 9.88 5.05 -10.17
CA VAL A 271 9.69 6.37 -10.81
C VAL A 271 8.26 6.61 -11.30
N SER A 272 7.65 5.62 -11.95
CA SER A 272 6.26 5.72 -12.44
C SER A 272 5.27 5.87 -11.28
N MET A 273 5.36 5.02 -10.26
CA MET A 273 4.53 5.12 -9.04
C MET A 273 4.68 6.49 -8.37
N LYS A 274 5.92 6.98 -8.19
CA LYS A 274 6.18 8.29 -7.59
C LYS A 274 5.61 9.44 -8.41
N ARG A 275 5.57 9.31 -9.74
CA ARG A 275 4.96 10.30 -10.63
C ARG A 275 3.45 10.34 -10.45
N SER A 276 2.78 9.20 -10.44
CA SER A 276 1.33 9.11 -10.22
C SER A 276 0.96 9.61 -8.82
N LEU A 277 1.69 9.17 -7.78
CA LEU A 277 1.54 9.68 -6.42
C LEU A 277 1.65 11.22 -6.35
N LYS A 278 2.63 11.81 -7.04
CA LYS A 278 2.81 13.26 -7.08
C LYS A 278 1.59 13.98 -7.68
N ARG A 279 0.99 13.42 -8.74
CA ARG A 279 -0.18 14.02 -9.40
C ARG A 279 -1.43 13.90 -8.51
N VAL A 280 -1.70 12.72 -7.97
CA VAL A 280 -2.80 12.51 -7.01
C VAL A 280 -2.68 13.47 -5.83
N LYS A 281 -1.50 13.57 -5.21
CA LYS A 281 -1.26 14.51 -4.12
C LYS A 281 -1.54 15.96 -4.51
N ALA A 282 -1.08 16.39 -5.67
CA ALA A 282 -1.32 17.76 -6.14
C ALA A 282 -2.82 18.06 -6.29
N SER A 283 -3.61 17.09 -6.72
CA SER A 283 -5.07 17.22 -6.84
C SER A 283 -5.76 17.25 -5.47
N PHE A 284 -5.38 16.36 -4.55
CA PHE A 284 -5.87 16.42 -3.17
C PHE A 284 -5.46 17.73 -2.46
N THR A 285 -4.24 18.22 -2.67
CA THR A 285 -3.80 19.51 -2.11
C THR A 285 -4.68 20.65 -2.61
N ARG A 286 -4.90 20.74 -3.94
CA ARG A 286 -5.80 21.75 -4.51
C ARG A 286 -7.21 21.66 -3.92
N TYR A 287 -7.73 20.46 -3.72
CA TYR A 287 -9.04 20.25 -3.09
C TYR A 287 -9.11 20.80 -1.65
N PHE A 288 -8.10 20.54 -0.82
CA PHE A 288 -8.09 21.07 0.57
C PHE A 288 -7.72 22.55 0.67
N GLU A 289 -7.13 23.13 -0.38
CA GLU A 289 -6.93 24.58 -0.51
C GLU A 289 -8.22 25.33 -0.91
N MET A 290 -9.24 24.62 -1.43
CA MET A 290 -10.52 25.22 -1.77
C MET A 290 -11.30 25.68 -0.51
N PRO A 291 -12.12 26.74 -0.65
CA PRO A 291 -13.05 27.15 0.40
C PRO A 291 -13.95 25.98 0.85
N VAL A 292 -14.19 25.88 2.16
CA VAL A 292 -14.96 24.78 2.76
C VAL A 292 -16.39 24.74 2.21
N GLU A 293 -16.94 25.91 1.89
CA GLU A 293 -18.30 26.12 1.35
C GLU A 293 -18.49 25.39 0.01
N GLU A 294 -17.42 25.21 -0.76
CA GLU A 294 -17.47 24.56 -2.07
C GLU A 294 -17.41 23.03 -2.02
N ARG A 295 -17.21 22.47 -0.82
CA ARG A 295 -16.99 21.04 -0.57
C ARG A 295 -17.70 20.55 0.70
N LEU A 296 -18.84 21.16 1.01
CA LEU A 296 -19.69 20.82 2.16
C LEU A 296 -20.33 19.43 2.04
N ASP A 297 -20.43 18.93 0.81
CA ASP A 297 -20.96 17.62 0.44
C ASP A 297 -19.97 16.47 0.68
N ALA A 298 -18.74 16.76 1.09
CA ALA A 298 -17.82 15.75 1.60
C ALA A 298 -18.38 15.05 2.85
N CYS A 299 -18.00 13.78 3.05
CA CYS A 299 -18.49 13.01 4.19
C CYS A 299 -18.00 13.60 5.53
N TRP A 300 -18.72 13.25 6.59
CA TRP A 300 -18.42 13.75 7.94
C TRP A 300 -16.97 13.48 8.35
N MET A 301 -16.43 12.30 8.04
CA MET A 301 -15.05 11.92 8.36
C MET A 301 -14.02 12.85 7.75
N VAL A 302 -14.12 13.16 6.46
CA VAL A 302 -13.17 14.04 5.75
C VAL A 302 -13.15 15.41 6.41
N ARG A 303 -14.34 15.98 6.64
CA ARG A 303 -14.50 17.28 7.30
C ARG A 303 -13.99 17.28 8.74
N ALA A 304 -14.30 16.24 9.51
CA ALA A 304 -13.86 16.11 10.89
C ALA A 304 -12.34 15.98 10.99
N MET A 305 -11.72 15.12 10.18
CA MET A 305 -10.27 14.95 10.18
C MET A 305 -9.54 16.21 9.75
N GLU A 306 -10.00 16.87 8.69
CA GLU A 306 -9.44 18.16 8.27
C GLU A 306 -9.52 19.20 9.39
N SER A 307 -10.69 19.34 10.02
CA SER A 307 -10.89 20.26 11.14
C SER A 307 -9.91 19.99 12.29
N GLU A 308 -9.74 18.73 12.70
CA GLU A 308 -8.81 18.38 13.78
C GLU A 308 -7.34 18.62 13.38
N MET A 309 -6.97 18.32 12.13
CA MET A 309 -5.62 18.55 11.61
C MET A 309 -5.32 20.04 11.47
N ALA A 310 -6.26 20.84 10.95
CA ALA A 310 -6.15 22.29 10.86
C ALA A 310 -6.05 22.93 12.25
N ALA A 311 -6.83 22.46 13.23
CA ALA A 311 -6.73 22.89 14.62
C ALA A 311 -5.38 22.51 15.27
N ALA A 312 -4.70 21.49 14.76
CA ALA A 312 -3.33 21.15 15.15
C ALA A 312 -2.26 22.00 14.42
N GLY A 313 -2.66 22.89 13.51
CA GLY A 313 -1.76 23.73 12.71
C GLY A 313 -1.15 23.01 11.50
N ILE A 314 -1.68 21.84 11.15
CA ILE A 314 -1.24 21.08 9.97
C ILE A 314 -1.77 21.76 8.71
N GLN A 315 -0.92 21.93 7.71
CA GLN A 315 -1.24 22.69 6.50
C GLN A 315 -1.96 21.83 5.46
N PRO A 316 -2.73 22.43 4.52
CA PRO A 316 -3.50 21.69 3.51
C PRO A 316 -2.73 20.61 2.72
N PRO A 317 -1.45 20.80 2.33
CA PRO A 317 -0.69 19.74 1.65
C PRO A 317 -0.48 18.48 2.51
N ASP A 318 -0.29 18.64 3.81
CA ASP A 318 -0.12 17.52 4.75
C ASP A 318 -1.48 16.89 5.11
N ILE A 319 -2.55 17.69 5.20
CA ILE A 319 -3.94 17.21 5.32
C ILE A 319 -4.30 16.34 4.12
N ALA A 320 -4.02 16.83 2.91
CA ALA A 320 -4.21 16.14 1.65
C ALA A 320 -3.49 14.79 1.63
N ALA A 321 -2.21 14.78 2.00
CA ALA A 321 -1.41 13.55 2.04
C ALA A 321 -1.96 12.53 3.04
N ASN A 322 -2.42 12.96 4.21
CA ASN A 322 -2.99 12.09 5.22
C ASN A 322 -4.36 11.53 4.83
N LEU A 323 -5.26 12.38 4.33
CA LEU A 323 -6.60 11.94 3.91
C LEU A 323 -6.54 11.08 2.65
N PHE A 324 -5.59 11.34 1.76
CA PHE A 324 -5.29 10.43 0.65
C PHE A 324 -4.83 9.05 1.14
N LEU A 325 -3.96 8.97 2.15
CA LEU A 325 -3.53 7.69 2.72
C LEU A 325 -4.73 6.88 3.26
N ILE A 326 -5.61 7.54 4.01
CA ILE A 326 -6.81 6.90 4.58
C ILE A 326 -7.75 6.44 3.47
N TYR A 327 -7.96 7.29 2.46
CA TYR A 327 -8.77 6.98 1.29
C TYR A 327 -8.21 5.79 0.50
N TRP A 328 -6.91 5.80 0.22
CA TRP A 328 -6.23 4.71 -0.48
C TRP A 328 -6.43 3.38 0.22
N VAL A 329 -6.23 3.31 1.54
CA VAL A 329 -6.44 2.06 2.30
C VAL A 329 -7.91 1.63 2.30
N SER A 330 -8.85 2.56 2.18
CA SER A 330 -10.29 2.28 2.19
C SER A 330 -10.82 1.77 0.85
N VAL A 331 -10.26 2.27 -0.25
CA VAL A 331 -10.77 2.03 -1.62
C VAL A 331 -9.85 1.14 -2.44
N CYS A 332 -8.61 0.91 -2.01
CA CYS A 332 -7.71 -0.05 -2.65
C CYS A 332 -8.42 -1.41 -2.73
N ILE A 333 -8.75 -1.80 -3.95
CA ILE A 333 -9.22 -3.14 -4.24
C ILE A 333 -7.95 -3.99 -4.25
N PRO A 334 -7.75 -4.94 -3.32
CA PRO A 334 -6.60 -5.81 -3.36
C PRO A 334 -6.69 -6.65 -4.63
N LEU A 335 -6.06 -6.18 -5.70
CA LEU A 335 -5.93 -6.92 -6.93
C LEU A 335 -4.77 -7.88 -6.69
N PRO A 336 -5.00 -9.20 -6.73
CA PRO A 336 -3.89 -10.13 -6.75
C PRO A 336 -3.02 -9.79 -7.95
N ALA A 337 -1.75 -9.45 -7.70
CA ALA A 337 -0.76 -9.25 -8.74
C ALA A 337 -0.78 -10.47 -9.67
N ARG A 338 -1.30 -10.28 -10.90
CA ARG A 338 -1.34 -11.27 -12.00
C ARG A 338 -1.47 -12.73 -11.53
N ALA A 339 -2.66 -13.15 -11.14
CA ALA A 339 -3.05 -14.55 -11.29
C ALA A 339 -3.31 -14.84 -12.78
N LEU A 340 -2.24 -14.92 -13.58
CA LEU A 340 -2.24 -15.51 -14.91
C LEU A 340 -1.12 -16.56 -14.96
N GLY A 341 -1.31 -17.61 -14.16
CA GLY A 341 -0.71 -18.92 -14.37
C GLY A 341 -1.86 -19.91 -14.57
N PRO A 342 -1.70 -20.94 -15.42
CA PRO A 342 -2.79 -21.84 -15.76
C PRO A 342 -3.35 -22.49 -14.50
N ALA A 343 -4.68 -22.58 -14.42
CA ALA A 343 -5.34 -23.43 -13.45
C ALA A 343 -4.82 -24.85 -13.68
N ASP A 344 -4.00 -25.35 -12.76
CA ASP A 344 -3.61 -26.75 -12.74
C ASP A 344 -4.89 -27.56 -12.50
N THR A 345 -5.43 -28.11 -13.58
CA THR A 345 -6.26 -29.29 -13.55
C THR A 345 -5.39 -30.47 -13.13
N THR A 346 -5.49 -30.88 -11.85
CA THR A 346 -5.47 -32.29 -11.41
C THR A 346 -6.04 -32.39 -10.01
#